data_AF-A0A8C0JHR4-F1
#
_entry.id   AF-A0A8C0JHR4-F1
#
_cell.length_a   1.000
_cell.length_b   1.000
_cell.length_c   1.000
_cell.angle_alpha   90.00
_cell.angle_beta   90.00
_cell.angle_gamma   90.00
#
_symmetry.space_group_name_H-M   'P 1'
#
loop_
_entity.id
_entity.type
_entity.pdbx_description
1 polymer ?
#
loop_
_entity_poly.entity_id
_entity_poly.type
_entity_poly.pdbx_seq_one_letter_code
_entity_poly.pdbx_strand_id
1 'polypeptide(L)'
;MSKIVPTMVSKDMIYNMSMIVPDRSANPFHISGDVDFFLLRDQERNKSRTDREQKTVQRVHQKMTYSSKVSAKHTSLRRELQLEDQMQDKEARAEAERLRAFQDNTAWKLSMTKEKKMESENMSNYINQKRQMFLIQYALDMKRNEIQRLEMLATKEEAELERAEKSLEKDAALFDEFLRENDRSSVQALRAAEKETKAKMEKILEIHDLTTQIMNIKSEISKFEDTLQRYKIYKDFLYKLSPKEWLEEKEKKHLALKKAKEATEPPKENLLFSSVGDKGPGIKSKASSRDGQGPKKPWKFLQVARLGRILSSAMSLQHSRQPSVSSGLDPKGSNSISTVYEDPDSEGEELELYFTEPQQLLDVFMNLEEQNLSLIQNTQEMEEALDDLSLTLKNTQIRMDREVSQLKHWVTTLMMSINKEEEMAAELELKARVFHFGEYKGAQEDKLLESLNRKVLDVYHHCIGTQQESNLGTVQMLTIIEQHLDELLENLERVPQIKIEQAEKAKEKERRMRLREEKVMMQKQLQEERLQRAQARAQAEIKRKRGRRLVCRSRPPALKAKEEPEHVLMDQNKEEQLLFFT
;
A
#
# COMPACT_ATOMS: atom_id res chain seq x y z
N MET A 1 54.23 -32.24 -39.39
CA MET A 1 54.05 -33.04 -40.61
C MET A 1 54.36 -34.51 -40.30
N SER A 2 53.64 -35.45 -40.92
CA SER A 2 54.07 -36.80 -41.38
C SER A 2 55.02 -37.68 -40.53
N LYS A 3 54.81 -39.00 -40.36
CA LYS A 3 53.75 -39.98 -40.74
C LYS A 3 53.86 -41.17 -39.75
N ILE A 4 52.77 -41.61 -39.12
CA ILE A 4 51.94 -42.80 -39.45
C ILE A 4 52.63 -44.17 -39.26
N VAL A 5 51.97 -45.05 -38.49
CA VAL A 5 52.31 -46.44 -38.11
C VAL A 5 51.77 -47.44 -39.13
N PRO A 6 52.24 -48.70 -39.16
CA PRO A 6 51.27 -49.81 -39.17
C PRO A 6 51.58 -50.97 -38.21
N THR A 7 50.54 -51.69 -37.81
CA THR A 7 50.53 -52.76 -36.79
C THR A 7 50.27 -54.14 -37.43
N MET A 8 50.83 -55.22 -36.87
CA MET A 8 50.32 -56.59 -37.00
C MET A 8 50.57 -57.40 -35.72
N VAL A 9 49.78 -58.46 -35.47
CA VAL A 9 49.72 -59.18 -34.18
C VAL A 9 49.73 -60.70 -34.37
N SER A 10 50.53 -61.41 -33.55
CA SER A 10 50.55 -62.87 -33.31
C SER A 10 51.60 -63.19 -32.21
N LYS A 11 51.50 -64.22 -31.37
CA LYS A 11 50.44 -65.24 -31.13
C LYS A 11 50.64 -65.96 -29.78
N ASP A 12 49.59 -66.66 -29.35
CA ASP A 12 49.54 -67.89 -28.50
C ASP A 12 50.30 -67.98 -27.15
N MET A 13 49.54 -68.16 -26.05
CA MET A 13 49.86 -69.13 -24.97
C MET A 13 48.66 -69.40 -24.02
N ILE A 14 48.31 -70.69 -23.85
CA ILE A 14 48.05 -71.43 -22.56
C ILE A 14 46.92 -70.89 -21.62
N TYR A 15 45.95 -71.67 -21.09
CA TYR A 15 45.69 -73.13 -21.09
C TYR A 15 44.18 -73.47 -20.92
N ASN A 16 43.86 -74.78 -20.84
CA ASN A 16 42.51 -75.33 -20.76
C ASN A 16 41.70 -74.94 -19.51
N MET A 17 40.40 -74.71 -19.69
CA MET A 17 39.37 -75.06 -18.68
C MET A 17 38.56 -76.26 -19.18
N SER A 18 38.29 -77.22 -18.29
CA SER A 18 37.38 -78.33 -18.54
C SER A 18 35.92 -77.86 -18.55
N MET A 19 35.13 -78.31 -19.52
CA MET A 19 33.70 -78.02 -19.62
C MET A 19 32.94 -78.55 -18.40
N ILE A 20 32.48 -77.65 -17.53
CA ILE A 20 31.43 -77.95 -16.56
C ILE A 20 30.13 -78.09 -17.37
N VAL A 21 29.58 -79.30 -17.44
CA VAL A 21 28.24 -79.53 -18.02
C VAL A 21 27.21 -78.95 -17.05
N PRO A 22 26.41 -77.94 -17.43
CA PRO A 22 25.33 -77.45 -16.58
C PRO A 22 24.21 -78.49 -16.51
N ASP A 23 23.66 -78.70 -15.32
CA ASP A 23 22.52 -79.58 -15.11
C ASP A 23 21.31 -79.10 -15.94
N ARG A 24 20.76 -80.01 -16.76
CA ARG A 24 19.63 -79.71 -17.65
C ARG A 24 18.27 -79.64 -16.93
N SER A 25 18.19 -80.02 -15.65
CA SER A 25 16.93 -80.03 -14.88
C SER A 25 16.50 -78.65 -14.37
N ALA A 26 17.43 -77.68 -14.26
CA ALA A 26 17.22 -76.43 -13.52
C ALA A 26 16.49 -75.29 -14.28
N ASN A 27 15.99 -75.53 -15.51
CA ASN A 27 15.28 -74.51 -16.30
C ASN A 27 13.78 -74.84 -16.46
N PRO A 28 12.85 -74.11 -15.80
CA PRO A 28 11.41 -74.36 -15.90
C PRO A 28 10.78 -74.05 -17.27
N PHE A 29 11.58 -73.57 -18.24
CA PHE A 29 11.16 -73.31 -19.62
C PHE A 29 11.83 -74.22 -20.66
N HIS A 30 12.51 -75.31 -20.25
CA HIS A 30 13.06 -76.27 -21.22
C HIS A 30 11.94 -77.17 -21.80
N ILE A 31 11.58 -76.92 -23.06
CA ILE A 31 10.71 -77.82 -23.82
C ILE A 31 11.50 -79.06 -24.25
N SER A 32 10.97 -80.25 -24.00
CA SER A 32 11.55 -81.53 -24.43
C SER A 32 11.44 -81.73 -25.95
N GLY A 33 12.48 -82.26 -26.58
CA GLY A 33 12.57 -82.35 -28.05
C GLY A 33 11.62 -83.36 -28.73
N ASP A 34 11.07 -84.32 -28.00
CA ASP A 34 10.26 -85.43 -28.54
C ASP A 34 8.77 -85.12 -28.72
N VAL A 35 8.33 -83.87 -28.48
CA VAL A 35 6.93 -83.46 -28.71
C VAL A 35 6.89 -82.36 -29.76
N ASP A 36 6.37 -82.67 -30.95
CA ASP A 36 6.13 -81.66 -31.99
C ASP A 36 5.03 -80.69 -31.55
N PHE A 37 5.47 -79.57 -31.00
CA PHE A 37 4.65 -78.48 -30.52
C PHE A 37 3.75 -77.89 -31.61
N PHE A 38 4.16 -77.91 -32.88
CA PHE A 38 3.34 -77.42 -33.98
C PHE A 38 2.18 -78.38 -34.25
N LEU A 39 2.43 -79.69 -34.24
CA LEU A 39 1.39 -80.71 -34.37
C LEU A 39 0.35 -80.62 -33.25
N LEU A 40 0.78 -80.45 -32.00
CA LEU A 40 -0.11 -80.25 -30.85
C LEU A 40 -0.95 -78.96 -31.00
N ARG A 41 -0.32 -77.87 -31.43
CA ARG A 41 -0.97 -76.56 -31.60
C ARG A 41 -1.95 -76.53 -32.76
N ASP A 42 -1.68 -77.24 -33.85
CA ASP A 42 -2.64 -77.41 -34.95
C ASP A 42 -3.76 -78.41 -34.59
N GLN A 43 -3.50 -79.42 -33.76
CA GLN A 43 -4.56 -80.26 -33.20
C GLN A 43 -5.48 -79.44 -32.27
N GLU A 44 -4.93 -78.56 -31.41
CA GLU A 44 -5.72 -77.63 -30.59
C GLU A 44 -6.49 -76.61 -31.44
N ARG A 45 -5.87 -76.08 -32.51
CA ARG A 45 -6.51 -75.18 -33.47
C ARG A 45 -7.66 -75.86 -34.21
N ASN A 46 -7.52 -77.13 -34.59
CA ASN A 46 -8.56 -77.90 -35.27
C ASN A 46 -9.69 -78.31 -34.31
N LYS A 47 -9.35 -78.73 -33.07
CA LYS A 47 -10.34 -78.85 -31.98
C LYS A 47 -11.09 -77.54 -31.79
N SER A 48 -10.40 -76.39 -31.77
CA SER A 48 -11.02 -75.06 -31.62
C SER A 48 -11.87 -74.62 -32.83
N ARG A 49 -11.65 -75.17 -34.03
CA ARG A 49 -12.50 -74.94 -35.22
C ARG A 49 -13.79 -75.75 -35.14
N THR A 50 -13.69 -77.06 -34.93
CA THR A 50 -14.87 -77.94 -34.79
C THR A 50 -15.72 -77.54 -33.58
N ASP A 51 -15.08 -77.12 -32.49
CA ASP A 51 -15.73 -76.58 -31.29
C ASP A 51 -16.48 -75.25 -31.57
N ARG A 52 -16.09 -74.48 -32.60
CA ARG A 52 -16.84 -73.29 -33.08
C ARG A 52 -17.96 -73.66 -34.04
N GLU A 53 -17.74 -74.62 -34.94
CA GLU A 53 -18.74 -75.13 -35.89
C GLU A 53 -19.93 -75.79 -35.15
N GLN A 54 -19.68 -76.62 -34.14
CA GLN A 54 -20.76 -77.11 -33.26
C GLN A 54 -21.54 -75.98 -32.58
N LYS A 55 -20.88 -74.86 -32.27
CA LYS A 55 -21.48 -73.67 -31.65
C LYS A 55 -22.17 -72.73 -32.64
N THR A 56 -22.04 -72.90 -33.97
CA THR A 56 -22.91 -72.20 -34.92
C THR A 56 -24.27 -72.91 -35.03
N VAL A 57 -24.25 -74.25 -35.11
CA VAL A 57 -25.46 -75.11 -35.24
C VAL A 57 -26.36 -75.08 -34.00
N GLN A 58 -25.81 -74.93 -32.78
CA GLN A 58 -26.60 -74.85 -31.54
C GLN A 58 -27.56 -73.64 -31.51
N ARG A 59 -28.74 -73.81 -30.91
CA ARG A 59 -29.68 -72.69 -30.66
C ARG A 59 -29.17 -71.80 -29.52
N VAL A 60 -29.55 -70.52 -29.52
CA VAL A 60 -29.00 -69.51 -28.57
C VAL A 60 -29.09 -69.94 -27.10
N HIS A 61 -30.24 -70.49 -26.66
CA HIS A 61 -30.43 -70.96 -25.28
C HIS A 61 -29.58 -72.18 -24.88
N GLN A 62 -28.96 -72.88 -25.83
CA GLN A 62 -28.04 -74.00 -25.57
C GLN A 62 -26.59 -73.50 -25.40
N LYS A 63 -26.28 -72.25 -25.77
CA LYS A 63 -24.92 -71.69 -25.76
C LYS A 63 -24.55 -71.19 -24.37
N MET A 64 -24.03 -72.07 -23.53
CA MET A 64 -23.54 -71.75 -22.18
C MET A 64 -22.59 -70.55 -22.18
N THR A 65 -22.73 -69.65 -21.20
CA THR A 65 -21.83 -68.50 -20.99
C THR A 65 -20.41 -68.94 -20.61
N TYR A 66 -19.42 -68.05 -20.76
CA TYR A 66 -18.02 -68.36 -20.47
C TYR A 66 -17.80 -68.85 -19.03
N SER A 67 -18.40 -68.17 -18.04
CA SER A 67 -18.36 -68.59 -16.62
C SER A 67 -18.88 -70.01 -16.41
N SER A 68 -20.08 -70.33 -16.91
CA SER A 68 -20.65 -71.68 -16.85
C SER A 68 -19.78 -72.73 -17.53
N LYS A 69 -19.09 -72.39 -18.63
CA LYS A 69 -18.16 -73.31 -19.32
C LYS A 69 -16.92 -73.61 -18.50
N VAL A 70 -16.34 -72.62 -17.82
CA VAL A 70 -15.19 -72.83 -16.92
C VAL A 70 -15.60 -73.71 -15.73
N SER A 71 -16.71 -73.37 -15.06
CA SER A 71 -17.25 -74.19 -13.97
C SER A 71 -17.54 -75.63 -14.41
N ALA A 72 -18.24 -75.81 -15.55
CA ALA A 72 -18.55 -77.13 -16.09
C ALA A 72 -17.29 -77.97 -16.35
N LYS A 73 -16.23 -77.39 -16.93
CA LYS A 73 -14.93 -78.07 -17.15
C LYS A 73 -14.33 -78.59 -15.84
N HIS A 74 -14.26 -77.77 -14.79
CA HIS A 74 -13.73 -78.21 -13.50
C HIS A 74 -14.59 -79.32 -12.87
N THR A 75 -15.93 -79.25 -13.00
CA THR A 75 -16.80 -80.35 -12.50
C THR A 75 -16.69 -81.63 -13.34
N SER A 76 -16.35 -81.53 -14.62
CA SER A 76 -16.13 -82.70 -15.49
C SER A 76 -14.83 -83.39 -15.14
N LEU A 77 -13.71 -82.64 -15.13
CA LEU A 77 -12.39 -83.16 -14.83
C LEU A 77 -12.31 -83.78 -13.42
N ARG A 78 -12.95 -83.17 -12.41
CA ARG A 78 -13.05 -83.79 -11.07
C ARG A 78 -13.82 -85.12 -11.09
N ARG A 79 -14.87 -85.24 -11.90
CA ARG A 79 -15.64 -86.49 -12.04
C ARG A 79 -14.87 -87.56 -12.81
N GLU A 80 -14.07 -87.15 -13.79
CA GLU A 80 -13.24 -88.01 -14.62
C GLU A 80 -12.10 -88.62 -13.80
N LEU A 81 -11.32 -87.80 -13.09
CA LEU A 81 -10.30 -88.25 -12.12
C LEU A 81 -10.90 -89.16 -11.03
N GLN A 82 -12.07 -88.81 -10.47
CA GLN A 82 -12.72 -89.62 -9.43
C GLN A 82 -13.31 -90.93 -9.97
N LEU A 83 -13.50 -91.08 -11.28
CA LEU A 83 -13.82 -92.36 -11.93
C LEU A 83 -12.56 -93.16 -12.26
N GLU A 84 -11.46 -92.48 -12.61
CA GLU A 84 -10.15 -93.09 -12.87
C GLU A 84 -9.56 -93.70 -11.58
N ASP A 85 -9.56 -92.96 -10.47
CA ASP A 85 -9.25 -93.47 -9.11
C ASP A 85 -10.09 -94.73 -8.82
N GLN A 86 -11.41 -94.66 -9.04
CA GLN A 86 -12.32 -95.79 -8.82
C GLN A 86 -12.17 -96.94 -9.83
N MET A 87 -11.42 -96.78 -10.91
CA MET A 87 -11.08 -97.87 -11.83
C MET A 87 -9.79 -98.54 -11.38
N GLN A 88 -8.74 -97.77 -11.09
CA GLN A 88 -7.48 -98.29 -10.53
C GLN A 88 -7.72 -99.04 -9.21
N ASP A 89 -8.54 -98.47 -8.33
CA ASP A 89 -8.93 -99.04 -7.03
C ASP A 89 -9.87 -100.28 -7.18
N LYS A 90 -10.41 -100.55 -8.39
CA LYS A 90 -11.09 -101.82 -8.72
C LYS A 90 -10.15 -102.83 -9.35
N GLU A 91 -9.24 -102.41 -10.23
CA GLU A 91 -8.24 -103.29 -10.84
C GLU A 91 -7.28 -103.83 -9.77
N ALA A 92 -6.79 -102.99 -8.86
CA ALA A 92 -5.96 -103.41 -7.74
C ALA A 92 -6.68 -104.43 -6.83
N ARG A 93 -7.99 -104.29 -6.60
CA ARG A 93 -8.79 -105.27 -5.85
C ARG A 93 -8.98 -106.57 -6.63
N ALA A 94 -9.28 -106.50 -7.93
CA ALA A 94 -9.42 -107.68 -8.78
C ALA A 94 -8.10 -108.45 -8.97
N GLU A 95 -6.96 -107.76 -8.98
CA GLU A 95 -5.64 -108.37 -8.99
C GLU A 95 -5.29 -109.00 -7.63
N ALA A 96 -5.56 -108.32 -6.52
CA ALA A 96 -5.41 -108.90 -5.17
C ALA A 96 -6.34 -110.11 -4.95
N GLU A 97 -7.53 -110.13 -5.55
CA GLU A 97 -8.43 -111.28 -5.57
C GLU A 97 -7.91 -112.42 -6.47
N ARG A 98 -7.34 -112.12 -7.64
CA ARG A 98 -6.62 -113.12 -8.46
C ARG A 98 -5.44 -113.75 -7.73
N LEU A 99 -4.64 -112.94 -7.04
CA LEU A 99 -3.48 -113.42 -6.28
C LEU A 99 -3.90 -114.27 -5.07
N ARG A 100 -4.97 -113.90 -4.37
CA ARG A 100 -5.57 -114.77 -3.33
C ARG A 100 -6.14 -116.05 -3.92
N ALA A 101 -6.91 -115.99 -5.02
CA ALA A 101 -7.43 -117.18 -5.70
C ALA A 101 -6.31 -118.12 -6.20
N PHE A 102 -5.11 -117.60 -6.49
CA PHE A 102 -3.93 -118.41 -6.81
C PHE A 102 -3.34 -119.10 -5.56
N GLN A 103 -3.21 -118.38 -4.43
CA GLN A 103 -2.76 -118.97 -3.16
C GLN A 103 -3.77 -119.98 -2.58
N ASP A 104 -5.07 -119.70 -2.72
CA ASP A 104 -6.19 -120.54 -2.26
C ASP A 104 -6.59 -121.62 -3.26
N ASN A 105 -5.80 -121.82 -4.33
CA ASN A 105 -6.01 -122.88 -5.29
C ASN A 105 -5.76 -124.27 -4.65
N THR A 106 -6.81 -124.79 -4.03
CA THR A 106 -6.85 -126.12 -3.42
C THR A 106 -6.64 -127.22 -4.47
N ALA A 107 -6.98 -127.00 -5.75
CA ALA A 107 -6.66 -127.95 -6.81
C ALA A 107 -5.15 -128.03 -7.08
N TRP A 108 -4.40 -126.93 -6.99
CA TRP A 108 -2.93 -126.97 -7.05
C TRP A 108 -2.36 -127.75 -5.85
N LYS A 109 -2.76 -127.38 -4.62
CA LYS A 109 -2.35 -128.08 -3.38
C LYS A 109 -2.69 -129.58 -3.44
N LEU A 110 -3.90 -129.95 -3.84
CA LEU A 110 -4.34 -131.35 -4.02
C LEU A 110 -3.65 -132.07 -5.18
N SER A 111 -3.18 -131.36 -6.21
CA SER A 111 -2.38 -131.97 -7.29
C SER A 111 -0.93 -132.24 -6.85
N MET A 112 -0.42 -131.46 -5.90
CA MET A 112 0.89 -131.67 -5.26
C MET A 112 0.88 -132.83 -4.25
N THR A 113 -0.26 -133.09 -3.59
CA THR A 113 -0.41 -134.18 -2.59
C THR A 113 -1.02 -135.46 -3.15
N LYS A 114 -1.35 -135.54 -4.44
CA LYS A 114 -1.79 -136.78 -5.09
C LYS A 114 -0.59 -137.65 -5.44
N GLU A 115 -0.42 -138.76 -4.74
CA GLU A 115 0.55 -139.78 -5.10
C GLU A 115 0.36 -140.24 -6.55
N LYS A 116 1.31 -139.90 -7.42
CA LYS A 116 1.42 -140.57 -8.72
C LYS A 116 1.89 -142.00 -8.48
N LYS A 117 1.12 -142.98 -8.94
CA LYS A 117 1.58 -144.38 -8.99
C LYS A 117 2.87 -144.42 -9.80
N MET A 118 3.95 -144.84 -9.16
CA MET A 118 5.29 -144.83 -9.75
C MET A 118 5.42 -146.00 -10.73
N GLU A 119 5.17 -145.73 -12.01
CA GLU A 119 5.56 -146.63 -13.09
C GLU A 119 7.09 -146.81 -13.08
N SER A 120 7.58 -148.00 -13.45
CA SER A 120 9.00 -148.36 -13.35
C SER A 120 9.87 -147.46 -14.22
N GLU A 121 10.47 -146.43 -13.63
CA GLU A 121 11.22 -145.43 -14.38
C GLU A 121 12.43 -146.03 -15.09
N ASN A 122 12.43 -145.92 -16.42
CA ASN A 122 13.61 -146.23 -17.23
C ASN A 122 14.78 -145.34 -16.79
N MET A 123 15.97 -145.89 -16.58
CA MET A 123 17.11 -145.23 -15.91
C MET A 123 17.42 -143.82 -16.47
N SER A 124 17.30 -143.63 -17.79
CA SER A 124 17.49 -142.32 -18.44
C SER A 124 16.48 -141.26 -17.98
N ASN A 125 15.21 -141.64 -17.75
CA ASN A 125 14.16 -140.75 -17.27
C ASN A 125 14.43 -140.34 -15.82
N TYR A 126 14.81 -141.26 -14.94
CA TYR A 126 15.21 -140.95 -13.56
C TYR A 126 16.39 -139.98 -13.53
N ILE A 127 17.44 -140.23 -14.33
CA ILE A 127 18.61 -139.32 -14.46
C ILE A 127 18.18 -137.94 -14.95
N ASN A 128 17.28 -137.85 -15.95
CA ASN A 128 16.81 -136.58 -16.47
C ASN A 128 15.87 -135.83 -15.50
N GLN A 129 15.02 -136.54 -14.74
CA GLN A 129 14.25 -135.93 -13.64
C GLN A 129 15.16 -135.39 -12.54
N LYS A 130 16.20 -136.14 -12.14
CA LYS A 130 17.19 -135.63 -11.17
C LYS A 130 17.93 -134.41 -11.70
N ARG A 131 18.32 -134.39 -12.98
CA ARG A 131 18.91 -133.20 -13.64
C ARG A 131 17.95 -132.00 -13.64
N GLN A 132 16.67 -132.20 -13.95
CA GLN A 132 15.65 -131.14 -13.90
C GLN A 132 15.46 -130.64 -12.46
N MET A 133 15.41 -131.54 -11.47
CA MET A 133 15.33 -131.21 -10.05
C MET A 133 16.53 -130.37 -9.60
N PHE A 134 17.76 -130.76 -9.96
CA PHE A 134 18.96 -129.97 -9.67
C PHE A 134 18.99 -128.62 -10.39
N LEU A 135 18.50 -128.54 -11.64
CA LEU A 135 18.42 -127.27 -12.37
C LEU A 135 17.39 -126.32 -11.76
N ILE A 136 16.23 -126.82 -11.33
CA ILE A 136 15.21 -126.04 -10.61
C ILE A 136 15.74 -125.61 -9.24
N GLN A 137 16.39 -126.51 -8.50
CA GLN A 137 17.01 -126.21 -7.21
C GLN A 137 18.08 -125.10 -7.35
N TYR A 138 18.99 -125.22 -8.32
CA TYR A 138 19.99 -124.20 -8.63
C TYR A 138 19.34 -122.87 -9.02
N ALA A 139 18.29 -122.88 -9.86
CA ALA A 139 17.58 -121.66 -10.23
C ALA A 139 16.87 -121.00 -9.03
N LEU A 140 16.27 -121.79 -8.13
CA LEU A 140 15.67 -121.31 -6.88
C LEU A 140 16.71 -120.72 -5.94
N ASP A 141 17.86 -121.37 -5.76
CA ASP A 141 18.92 -120.89 -4.86
C ASP A 141 19.62 -119.65 -5.44
N MET A 142 19.86 -119.59 -6.75
CA MET A 142 20.31 -118.36 -7.42
C MET A 142 19.30 -117.21 -7.27
N LYS A 143 17.99 -117.49 -7.32
CA LYS A 143 16.95 -116.47 -7.08
C LYS A 143 16.87 -116.05 -5.62
N ARG A 144 17.01 -116.98 -4.66
CA ARG A 144 17.11 -116.68 -3.22
C ARG A 144 18.30 -115.77 -2.93
N ASN A 145 19.46 -116.08 -3.51
CA ASN A 145 20.68 -115.29 -3.33
C ASN A 145 20.52 -113.86 -3.90
N GLU A 146 19.92 -113.68 -5.08
CA GLU A 146 19.67 -112.33 -5.61
C GLU A 146 18.56 -111.59 -4.85
N ILE A 147 17.53 -112.28 -4.35
CA ILE A 147 16.53 -111.68 -3.44
C ILE A 147 17.22 -111.16 -2.18
N GLN A 148 18.06 -111.96 -1.51
CA GLN A 148 18.85 -111.53 -0.35
C GLN A 148 19.80 -110.37 -0.69
N ARG A 149 20.39 -110.36 -1.89
CA ARG A 149 21.24 -109.26 -2.36
C ARG A 149 20.46 -107.95 -2.53
N LEU A 150 19.21 -108.03 -2.99
CA LEU A 150 18.31 -106.89 -3.15
C LEU A 150 17.71 -106.43 -1.82
N GLU A 151 17.39 -107.35 -0.90
CA GLU A 151 16.96 -107.05 0.48
C GLU A 151 18.07 -106.32 1.26
N MET A 152 19.31 -106.79 1.17
CA MET A 152 20.49 -106.12 1.76
C MET A 152 20.78 -104.74 1.14
N LEU A 153 20.43 -104.53 -0.13
CA LEU A 153 20.56 -103.22 -0.77
C LEU A 153 19.40 -102.30 -0.34
N ALA A 154 18.16 -102.77 -0.36
CA ALA A 154 16.98 -102.01 0.03
C ALA A 154 17.08 -101.52 1.48
N THR A 155 17.44 -102.40 2.43
CA THR A 155 17.65 -102.05 3.84
C THR A 155 18.79 -101.05 4.06
N LYS A 156 19.84 -101.07 3.23
CA LYS A 156 20.90 -100.05 3.25
C LYS A 156 20.39 -98.69 2.78
N GLU A 157 19.70 -98.64 1.63
CA GLU A 157 19.15 -97.40 1.08
C GLU A 157 18.05 -96.81 1.99
N GLU A 158 17.19 -97.65 2.57
CA GLU A 158 16.18 -97.29 3.58
C GLU A 158 16.85 -96.69 4.82
N ALA A 159 17.92 -97.30 5.33
CA ALA A 159 18.70 -96.76 6.43
C ALA A 159 19.48 -95.48 6.07
N GLU A 160 19.75 -95.19 4.79
CA GLU A 160 20.32 -93.92 4.33
C GLU A 160 19.24 -92.83 4.22
N LEU A 161 18.05 -93.18 3.73
CA LEU A 161 16.88 -92.30 3.67
C LEU A 161 16.40 -91.91 5.07
N GLU A 162 16.28 -92.87 5.99
CA GLU A 162 15.88 -92.62 7.39
C GLU A 162 16.87 -91.68 8.11
N ARG A 163 18.17 -91.74 7.77
CA ARG A 163 19.19 -90.80 8.26
C ARG A 163 19.05 -89.41 7.64
N ALA A 164 18.70 -89.32 6.36
CA ALA A 164 18.44 -88.05 5.69
C ALA A 164 17.17 -87.37 6.25
N GLU A 165 16.09 -88.11 6.41
CA GLU A 165 14.84 -87.64 7.04
C GLU A 165 15.09 -87.10 8.46
N LYS A 166 15.79 -87.88 9.30
CA LYS A 166 16.21 -87.46 10.65
C LYS A 166 17.25 -86.33 10.69
N SER A 167 17.79 -85.89 9.55
CA SER A 167 18.55 -84.64 9.46
C SER A 167 17.65 -83.47 9.07
N LEU A 168 16.77 -83.66 8.08
CA LEU A 168 15.81 -82.64 7.64
C LEU A 168 14.82 -82.25 8.74
N GLU A 169 14.36 -83.21 9.55
CA GLU A 169 13.51 -82.96 10.73
C GLU A 169 14.20 -82.06 11.76
N LYS A 170 15.51 -82.25 11.99
CA LYS A 170 16.31 -81.43 12.91
C LYS A 170 16.54 -80.04 12.35
N ASP A 171 16.87 -79.93 11.07
CA ASP A 171 17.07 -78.63 10.41
C ASP A 171 15.77 -77.82 10.38
N ALA A 172 14.61 -78.47 10.18
CA ALA A 172 13.30 -77.85 10.32
C ALA A 172 13.02 -77.38 11.76
N ALA A 173 13.28 -78.21 12.77
CA ALA A 173 13.11 -77.82 14.18
C ALA A 173 14.03 -76.64 14.58
N LEU A 174 15.28 -76.63 14.10
CA LEU A 174 16.23 -75.52 14.30
C LEU A 174 15.77 -74.25 13.57
N PHE A 175 15.15 -74.37 12.40
CA PHE A 175 14.57 -73.24 11.67
C PHE A 175 13.36 -72.66 12.41
N ASP A 176 12.47 -73.49 12.96
CA ASP A 176 11.35 -73.06 13.80
C ASP A 176 11.81 -72.46 15.14
N GLU A 177 12.94 -72.88 15.70
CA GLU A 177 13.58 -72.20 16.84
C GLU A 177 14.17 -70.84 16.43
N PHE A 178 14.84 -70.75 15.28
CA PHE A 178 15.37 -69.51 14.74
C PHE A 178 14.26 -68.48 14.46
N LEU A 179 13.16 -68.89 13.82
CA LEU A 179 12.01 -68.01 13.57
C LEU A 179 11.39 -67.52 14.89
N ARG A 180 11.14 -68.43 15.85
CA ARG A 180 10.56 -68.06 17.15
C ARG A 180 11.44 -67.08 17.92
N GLU A 181 12.76 -67.24 17.92
CA GLU A 181 13.65 -66.28 18.59
C GLU A 181 13.84 -64.99 17.78
N ASN A 182 13.74 -65.02 16.44
CA ASN A 182 13.71 -63.81 15.62
C ASN A 182 12.47 -62.96 15.88
N ASP A 183 11.27 -63.56 15.87
CA ASP A 183 10.00 -62.90 16.21
C ASP A 183 10.02 -62.39 17.66
N ARG A 184 10.54 -63.19 18.59
CA ARG A 184 10.69 -62.77 19.99
C ARG A 184 11.68 -61.61 20.14
N SER A 185 12.73 -61.56 19.35
CA SER A 185 13.73 -60.48 19.34
C SER A 185 13.15 -59.20 18.71
N SER A 186 12.47 -59.31 17.56
CA SER A 186 11.85 -58.18 16.87
C SER A 186 10.71 -57.56 17.70
N VAL A 187 9.87 -58.38 18.34
CA VAL A 187 8.83 -57.92 19.29
C VAL A 187 9.44 -57.29 20.54
N GLN A 188 10.60 -57.77 21.03
CA GLN A 188 11.31 -57.10 22.13
C GLN A 188 11.88 -55.75 21.72
N ALA A 189 12.50 -55.65 20.53
CA ALA A 189 13.01 -54.39 19.99
C ALA A 189 11.89 -53.35 19.76
N LEU A 190 10.75 -53.79 19.21
CA LEU A 190 9.56 -52.96 19.04
C LEU A 190 9.01 -52.48 20.38
N ARG A 191 8.89 -53.37 21.38
CA ARG A 191 8.46 -53.00 22.75
C ARG A 191 9.44 -52.07 23.46
N ALA A 192 10.74 -52.13 23.16
CA ALA A 192 11.73 -51.19 23.66
C ALA A 192 11.54 -49.80 23.02
N ALA A 193 11.44 -49.73 21.69
CA ALA A 193 11.17 -48.50 20.96
C ALA A 193 9.82 -47.85 21.36
N GLU A 194 8.77 -48.64 21.62
CA GLU A 194 7.52 -48.14 22.19
C GLU A 194 7.69 -47.51 23.58
N LYS A 195 8.49 -48.11 24.46
CA LYS A 195 8.75 -47.55 25.80
C LYS A 195 9.56 -46.26 25.71
N GLU A 196 10.59 -46.22 24.87
CA GLU A 196 11.40 -45.01 24.65
C GLU A 196 10.58 -43.88 24.02
N THR A 197 9.69 -44.18 23.06
CA THR A 197 8.81 -43.18 22.46
C THR A 197 7.71 -42.69 23.41
N LYS A 198 7.16 -43.55 24.28
CA LYS A 198 6.25 -43.15 25.37
C LYS A 198 6.95 -42.24 26.38
N ALA A 199 8.12 -42.63 26.89
CA ALA A 199 8.93 -41.80 27.80
C ALA A 199 9.37 -40.47 27.17
N LYS A 200 9.68 -40.46 25.86
CA LYS A 200 9.94 -39.22 25.11
C LYS A 200 8.71 -38.33 25.04
N MET A 201 7.51 -38.89 24.80
CA MET A 201 6.27 -38.13 24.74
C MET A 201 5.91 -37.54 26.10
N GLU A 202 6.05 -38.31 27.18
CA GLU A 202 5.90 -37.84 28.57
C GLU A 202 6.82 -36.65 28.86
N LYS A 203 8.11 -36.73 28.47
CA LYS A 203 9.04 -35.60 28.62
C LYS A 203 8.75 -34.41 27.70
N ILE A 204 8.14 -34.61 26.53
CA ILE A 204 7.66 -33.48 25.69
C ILE A 204 6.49 -32.76 26.37
N LEU A 205 5.57 -33.49 27.01
CA LEU A 205 4.46 -32.90 27.76
C LEU A 205 4.95 -32.15 29.01
N GLU A 206 5.92 -32.70 29.74
CA GLU A 206 6.58 -32.04 30.88
C GLU A 206 7.30 -30.75 30.46
N ILE A 207 8.02 -30.76 29.33
CA ILE A 207 8.64 -29.55 28.76
C ILE A 207 7.58 -28.52 28.35
N HIS A 208 6.46 -28.93 27.76
CA HIS A 208 5.38 -28.02 27.36
C HIS A 208 4.72 -27.36 28.59
N ASP A 209 4.44 -28.13 29.64
CA ASP A 209 3.86 -27.61 30.88
C ASP A 209 4.83 -26.62 31.57
N LEU A 210 6.10 -27.00 31.75
CA LEU A 210 7.13 -26.10 32.29
C LEU A 210 7.31 -24.84 31.42
N THR A 211 7.23 -24.94 30.10
CA THR A 211 7.27 -23.77 29.20
C THR A 211 6.07 -22.86 29.42
N THR A 212 4.89 -23.43 29.68
CA THR A 212 3.66 -22.69 29.99
C THR A 212 3.77 -22.00 31.35
N GLN A 213 4.28 -22.69 32.37
CA GLN A 213 4.56 -22.10 33.69
C GLN A 213 5.57 -20.94 33.59
N ILE A 214 6.67 -21.11 32.83
CA ILE A 214 7.67 -20.05 32.57
C ILE A 214 7.03 -18.85 31.86
N MET A 215 6.13 -19.06 30.91
CA MET A 215 5.41 -17.98 30.23
C MET A 215 4.47 -17.23 31.17
N ASN A 216 3.74 -17.94 32.03
CA ASN A 216 2.86 -17.34 33.03
C ASN A 216 3.65 -16.48 34.03
N ILE A 217 4.72 -17.03 34.61
CA ILE A 217 5.62 -16.33 35.54
C ILE A 217 6.24 -15.09 34.88
N LYS A 218 6.69 -15.18 33.62
CA LYS A 218 7.16 -13.99 32.87
C LYS A 218 6.07 -12.93 32.68
N SER A 219 4.84 -13.35 32.40
CA SER A 219 3.70 -12.42 32.30
C SER A 219 3.37 -11.75 33.64
N GLU A 220 3.65 -12.41 34.77
CA GLU A 220 3.47 -11.86 36.11
C GLU A 220 4.60 -10.90 36.46
N ILE A 221 5.85 -11.28 36.20
CA ILE A 221 7.02 -10.39 36.33
C ILE A 221 6.77 -9.08 35.57
N SER A 222 6.35 -9.11 34.30
CA SER A 222 6.12 -7.85 33.57
C SER A 222 4.94 -7.04 34.09
N LYS A 223 3.88 -7.65 34.64
CA LYS A 223 2.82 -6.90 35.36
C LYS A 223 3.37 -6.22 36.63
N PHE A 224 4.28 -6.88 37.34
CA PHE A 224 4.94 -6.30 38.51
C PHE A 224 5.97 -5.23 38.12
N GLU A 225 6.68 -5.38 37.00
CA GLU A 225 7.57 -4.35 36.44
C GLU A 225 6.78 -3.09 36.03
N ASP A 226 5.66 -3.23 35.31
CA ASP A 226 4.75 -2.12 34.98
C ASP A 226 4.21 -1.43 36.23
N THR A 227 3.84 -2.21 37.25
CA THR A 227 3.32 -1.70 38.53
C THR A 227 4.41 -0.96 39.31
N LEU A 228 5.63 -1.50 39.34
CA LEU A 228 6.81 -0.87 39.94
C LEU A 228 7.19 0.42 39.21
N GLN A 229 7.07 0.49 37.89
CA GLN A 229 7.29 1.73 37.12
C GLN A 229 6.26 2.80 37.51
N ARG A 230 4.98 2.46 37.64
CA ARG A 230 3.94 3.38 38.13
C ARG A 230 4.26 3.88 39.55
N TYR A 231 4.63 2.99 40.46
CA TYR A 231 5.01 3.36 41.82
C TYR A 231 6.29 4.20 41.89
N LYS A 232 7.27 4.00 40.99
CA LYS A 232 8.43 4.90 40.83
C LYS A 232 7.98 6.30 40.39
N ILE A 233 7.12 6.41 39.37
CA ILE A 233 6.57 7.70 38.92
C ILE A 233 5.82 8.41 40.05
N TYR A 234 5.02 7.67 40.84
CA TYR A 234 4.31 8.26 41.99
C TYR A 234 5.26 8.67 43.12
N LYS A 235 6.30 7.88 43.43
CA LYS A 235 7.36 8.24 44.39
C LYS A 235 8.10 9.52 43.97
N ASP A 236 8.52 9.60 42.72
CA ASP A 236 9.22 10.78 42.17
C ASP A 236 8.32 12.02 42.11
N PHE A 237 7.01 11.82 41.95
CA PHE A 237 6.00 12.88 41.99
C PHE A 237 5.75 13.39 43.42
N LEU A 238 5.56 12.48 44.39
CA LEU A 238 5.42 12.82 45.81
C LEU A 238 6.67 13.55 46.34
N TYR A 239 7.87 13.16 45.90
CA TYR A 239 9.09 13.91 46.24
C TYR A 239 9.16 15.31 45.63
N LYS A 240 8.54 15.58 44.48
CA LYS A 240 8.45 16.94 43.92
C LYS A 240 7.47 17.86 44.67
N LEU A 241 6.46 17.28 45.31
CA LEU A 241 5.48 18.00 46.14
C LEU A 241 5.85 18.06 47.62
N SER A 242 6.81 17.24 48.08
CA SER A 242 7.31 17.27 49.45
C SER A 242 8.07 18.58 49.73
N PRO A 243 7.86 19.25 50.89
CA PRO A 243 8.58 20.48 51.22
C PRO A 243 10.10 20.30 51.21
N LYS A 244 10.81 21.26 50.59
CA LYS A 244 12.28 21.21 50.43
C LYS A 244 13.02 21.08 51.76
N GLU A 245 12.53 21.75 52.79
CA GLU A 245 13.10 21.71 54.15
C GLU A 245 13.12 20.28 54.72
N TRP A 246 12.04 19.52 54.52
CA TRP A 246 11.93 18.11 54.95
C TRP A 246 12.81 17.19 54.09
N LEU A 247 12.88 17.42 52.78
CA LEU A 247 13.79 16.69 51.87
C LEU A 247 15.25 16.88 52.28
N GLU A 248 15.66 18.12 52.53
CA GLU A 248 17.00 18.45 53.00
C GLU A 248 17.31 17.84 54.37
N GLU A 249 16.35 17.84 55.31
CA GLU A 249 16.55 17.19 56.61
C GLU A 249 16.73 15.68 56.46
N LYS A 250 15.95 15.04 55.57
CA LYS A 250 16.09 13.61 55.26
C LYS A 250 17.42 13.29 54.57
N GLU A 251 17.89 14.14 53.65
CA GLU A 251 19.21 14.01 53.02
C GLU A 251 20.34 14.19 54.05
N LYS A 252 20.23 15.17 54.94
CA LYS A 252 21.18 15.39 56.05
C LYS A 252 21.23 14.17 56.99
N LYS A 253 20.08 13.53 57.27
CA LYS A 253 20.00 12.26 58.03
C LYS A 253 20.64 11.10 57.28
N HIS A 254 20.37 10.91 55.98
CA HIS A 254 21.07 9.91 55.14
C HIS A 254 22.58 10.10 55.15
N LEU A 255 23.06 11.34 54.96
CA LEU A 255 24.49 11.66 54.96
C LEU A 255 25.15 11.42 56.31
N ALA A 256 24.44 11.65 57.43
CA ALA A 256 24.90 11.29 58.76
C ALA A 256 24.94 9.77 58.96
N LEU A 257 23.90 9.04 58.55
CA LEU A 257 23.81 7.58 58.65
C LEU A 257 24.89 6.89 57.79
N LYS A 258 25.13 7.37 56.57
CA LYS A 258 26.19 6.86 55.70
C LYS A 258 27.57 7.08 56.31
N LYS A 259 27.85 8.26 56.84
CA LYS A 259 29.10 8.54 57.57
C LYS A 259 29.27 7.66 58.82
N ALA A 260 28.18 7.34 59.52
CA ALA A 260 28.21 6.42 60.66
C ALA A 260 28.49 4.97 60.22
N LYS A 261 27.88 4.49 59.12
CA LYS A 261 28.16 3.19 58.51
C LYS A 261 29.63 3.11 58.05
N GLU A 262 30.12 4.11 57.30
CA GLU A 262 31.52 4.21 56.85
C GLU A 262 32.52 4.28 58.02
N ALA A 263 32.14 4.87 59.16
CA ALA A 263 32.98 4.89 60.38
C ALA A 263 32.94 3.59 61.21
N THR A 264 32.11 2.61 60.83
CA THR A 264 31.92 1.34 61.56
C THR A 264 32.52 0.13 60.80
N GLU A 265 32.82 0.25 59.51
CA GLU A 265 33.55 -0.75 58.73
C GLU A 265 35.07 -0.74 59.07
N PRO A 266 35.65 -1.83 59.61
CA PRO A 266 37.09 -1.93 59.81
C PRO A 266 37.82 -2.23 58.48
N PRO A 267 38.98 -1.59 58.20
CA PRO A 267 39.64 -1.71 56.91
C PRO A 267 40.18 -3.14 56.68
N LYS A 268 39.61 -3.84 55.69
CA LYS A 268 40.18 -5.08 55.14
C LYS A 268 41.28 -4.73 54.15
N GLU A 269 42.47 -5.28 54.38
CA GLU A 269 43.69 -4.93 53.65
C GLU A 269 43.68 -5.43 52.20
N ASN A 270 44.19 -4.63 51.27
CA ASN A 270 44.31 -4.99 49.86
C ASN A 270 45.45 -6.00 49.63
N LEU A 271 45.13 -7.23 49.24
CA LEU A 271 46.10 -8.16 48.65
C LEU A 271 45.98 -8.18 47.11
N LEU A 272 46.68 -7.24 46.47
CA LEU A 272 47.01 -7.36 45.05
C LEU A 272 48.20 -8.32 44.91
N PHE A 273 48.04 -9.43 44.19
CA PHE A 273 49.16 -10.24 43.72
C PHE A 273 49.07 -10.50 42.22
N SER A 274 50.20 -10.39 41.53
CA SER A 274 50.27 -10.21 40.08
C SER A 274 50.59 -11.48 39.30
N SER A 275 50.14 -11.48 38.05
CA SER A 275 50.45 -12.41 36.96
C SER A 275 51.95 -12.78 36.85
N VAL A 276 52.27 -14.05 37.09
CA VAL A 276 53.48 -14.79 36.63
C VAL A 276 53.07 -16.25 36.38
N GLY A 277 53.53 -16.98 35.35
CA GLY A 277 54.40 -16.61 34.24
C GLY A 277 55.23 -17.76 33.63
N ASP A 278 55.27 -18.93 34.28
CA ASP A 278 56.26 -20.01 34.10
C ASP A 278 55.56 -21.39 34.26
N LYS A 279 55.81 -22.49 33.52
CA LYS A 279 56.68 -22.80 32.36
C LYS A 279 56.02 -23.80 31.40
N GLY A 280 56.50 -23.84 30.16
CA GLY A 280 56.52 -25.05 29.31
C GLY A 280 57.97 -25.52 29.08
N PRO A 281 58.21 -26.81 28.79
CA PRO A 281 58.58 -27.17 27.40
C PRO A 281 57.98 -28.53 26.94
N GLY A 282 57.86 -28.85 25.66
CA GLY A 282 58.20 -28.11 24.44
C GLY A 282 58.27 -29.04 23.21
N ILE A 283 58.94 -28.61 22.14
CA ILE A 283 59.36 -29.40 20.94
C ILE A 283 58.31 -29.56 19.80
N LYS A 284 58.36 -28.54 18.91
CA LYS A 284 58.42 -28.61 17.42
C LYS A 284 57.14 -28.80 16.56
N SER A 285 56.99 -27.82 15.65
CA SER A 285 56.47 -27.90 14.27
C SER A 285 54.96 -28.08 14.05
N LYS A 286 54.33 -27.61 12.96
CA LYS A 286 54.47 -26.47 11.99
C LYS A 286 53.58 -26.83 10.79
N ALA A 287 52.92 -25.82 10.20
CA ALA A 287 51.86 -25.90 9.18
C ALA A 287 50.50 -26.43 9.72
N SER A 288 49.30 -25.92 9.41
CA SER A 288 48.75 -24.94 8.43
C SER A 288 47.87 -25.60 7.36
N SER A 289 46.56 -25.34 7.44
CA SER A 289 45.49 -25.74 6.48
C SER A 289 45.24 -27.27 6.40
N ARG A 290 44.04 -27.76 6.02
CA ARG A 290 42.82 -27.08 5.51
C ARG A 290 41.56 -27.89 5.93
N ASP A 291 40.38 -27.39 5.59
CA ASP A 291 39.05 -27.97 5.83
C ASP A 291 38.88 -29.43 5.41
N GLY A 292 38.03 -30.17 6.16
CA GLY A 292 37.61 -31.54 5.83
C GLY A 292 36.39 -31.99 6.65
N GLN A 293 35.27 -32.29 5.99
CA GLN A 293 33.98 -32.62 6.61
C GLN A 293 33.94 -34.00 7.29
N GLY A 294 33.03 -34.18 8.26
CA GLY A 294 32.31 -35.45 8.46
C GLY A 294 32.46 -36.13 9.83
N PRO A 295 31.37 -36.39 10.58
CA PRO A 295 31.43 -36.97 11.92
C PRO A 295 31.18 -38.49 11.97
N LYS A 296 31.84 -39.20 12.89
CA LYS A 296 31.41 -40.51 13.44
C LYS A 296 31.62 -40.57 14.96
N LYS A 297 30.79 -41.35 15.66
CA LYS A 297 30.62 -41.27 17.13
C LYS A 297 31.58 -42.18 17.93
N PRO A 298 32.00 -41.77 19.15
CA PRO A 298 32.52 -42.64 20.22
C PRO A 298 31.39 -43.47 20.90
N TRP A 299 31.59 -44.47 21.76
CA TRP A 299 32.76 -45.25 22.23
C TRP A 299 32.28 -46.63 22.78
N LYS A 300 33.13 -47.42 23.47
CA LYS A 300 32.86 -48.81 23.90
C LYS A 300 33.43 -49.13 25.31
N PHE A 301 32.65 -49.85 26.14
CA PHE A 301 33.03 -50.55 27.40
C PHE A 301 33.48 -49.67 28.61
N LEU A 302 33.53 -50.15 29.87
CA LEU A 302 33.43 -51.54 30.43
C LEU A 302 32.61 -51.65 31.75
N GLN A 303 32.58 -52.84 32.36
CA GLN A 303 31.81 -53.33 33.54
C GLN A 303 32.28 -52.74 34.90
N VAL A 304 31.46 -52.50 35.93
CA VAL A 304 30.61 -53.36 36.81
C VAL A 304 31.38 -54.27 37.80
N ALA A 305 31.20 -53.99 39.10
CA ALA A 305 31.40 -54.93 40.23
C ALA A 305 30.52 -54.51 41.46
N ARG A 306 30.25 -55.42 42.39
CA ARG A 306 29.42 -55.22 43.62
C ARG A 306 29.98 -55.99 44.82
N LEU A 307 29.95 -55.40 46.03
CA LEU A 307 29.62 -55.99 47.35
C LEU A 307 29.81 -54.90 48.44
N GLY A 308 29.08 -54.84 49.57
CA GLY A 308 27.83 -55.50 49.96
C GLY A 308 27.53 -55.40 51.48
N ARG A 309 26.23 -55.48 51.88
CA ARG A 309 25.68 -55.63 53.26
C ARG A 309 25.81 -54.39 54.21
N ILE A 310 24.69 -53.83 54.70
CA ILE A 310 24.02 -54.06 56.04
C ILE A 310 24.03 -52.73 56.84
N LEU A 311 23.04 -52.30 57.65
CA LEU A 311 21.77 -52.89 58.14
C LEU A 311 20.61 -51.83 58.26
N SER A 312 19.84 -51.89 59.35
CA SER A 312 18.75 -51.06 59.90
C SER A 312 19.18 -49.65 60.36
N SER A 313 18.30 -48.67 60.64
CA SER A 313 16.82 -48.56 60.80
C SER A 313 16.41 -47.07 60.70
N ALA A 314 15.17 -46.56 60.72
CA ALA A 314 13.77 -47.05 60.84
C ALA A 314 12.86 -46.00 60.10
N MET A 315 11.53 -45.80 60.19
CA MET A 315 10.42 -46.15 61.11
C MET A 315 9.08 -46.38 60.34
N SER A 316 8.07 -46.82 61.11
CA SER A 316 6.60 -46.64 60.99
C SER A 316 6.08 -45.58 59.98
N LEU A 317 5.06 -45.80 59.13
CA LEU A 317 3.65 -46.25 59.36
C LEU A 317 2.91 -45.37 60.42
N GLN A 318 1.63 -44.96 60.34
CA GLN A 318 0.50 -45.10 59.39
C GLN A 318 -0.59 -44.03 59.81
N HIS A 319 -1.67 -43.67 59.10
CA HIS A 319 -2.23 -44.10 57.81
C HIS A 319 -3.04 -42.96 57.09
N SER A 320 -4.23 -43.26 56.52
CA SER A 320 -5.14 -42.41 55.72
C SER A 320 -6.49 -42.13 56.41
N ARG A 321 -7.05 -40.91 56.28
CA ARG A 321 -8.40 -40.65 55.71
C ARG A 321 -8.79 -39.15 55.62
N GLN A 322 -9.74 -38.86 54.73
CA GLN A 322 -10.46 -37.57 54.55
C GLN A 322 -11.64 -37.45 55.55
N PRO A 323 -12.12 -36.25 55.92
CA PRO A 323 -13.22 -35.60 55.16
C PRO A 323 -13.09 -34.06 55.04
N SER A 324 -14.22 -33.33 54.93
CA SER A 324 -14.33 -32.03 54.23
C SER A 324 -14.90 -30.85 55.06
N VAL A 325 -14.96 -29.68 54.38
CA VAL A 325 -15.74 -28.43 54.59
C VAL A 325 -15.35 -27.39 55.67
N SER A 326 -15.54 -26.13 55.22
CA SER A 326 -15.83 -24.87 55.95
C SER A 326 -14.70 -23.86 56.22
N SER A 327 -15.08 -22.60 55.95
CA SER A 327 -14.39 -21.31 56.04
C SER A 327 -13.68 -21.00 57.37
N GLY A 328 -12.56 -20.27 57.33
CA GLY A 328 -11.91 -19.72 58.52
C GLY A 328 -10.61 -18.94 58.21
N LEU A 329 -10.55 -17.70 58.68
CA LEU A 329 -9.51 -16.67 58.45
C LEU A 329 -8.06 -17.03 58.88
N ASP A 330 -7.11 -16.44 58.14
CA ASP A 330 -5.80 -15.93 58.57
C ASP A 330 -4.62 -16.87 58.94
N PRO A 331 -3.34 -16.38 58.85
CA PRO A 331 -2.22 -17.23 58.44
C PRO A 331 -1.11 -17.47 59.49
N LYS A 332 -0.49 -18.66 59.42
CA LYS A 332 0.84 -18.95 60.00
C LYS A 332 1.45 -20.21 59.36
N GLY A 333 2.77 -20.26 59.19
CA GLY A 333 3.51 -21.51 58.89
C GLY A 333 4.30 -21.50 57.58
N SER A 334 5.51 -20.93 57.62
CA SER A 334 6.46 -20.94 56.50
C SER A 334 7.00 -22.34 56.20
N ASN A 335 7.43 -22.57 54.94
CA ASN A 335 8.83 -22.94 54.64
C ASN A 335 9.08 -23.01 53.12
N SER A 336 9.28 -21.84 52.50
CA SER A 336 9.87 -21.73 51.17
C SER A 336 11.39 -21.68 51.28
N ILE A 337 12.09 -22.74 50.87
CA ILE A 337 13.53 -22.64 50.60
C ILE A 337 13.69 -22.12 49.17
N SER A 338 13.80 -20.81 49.04
CA SER A 338 14.25 -20.15 47.81
C SER A 338 15.51 -19.35 48.17
N THR A 339 16.63 -19.67 47.56
CA THR A 339 17.91 -18.99 47.81
C THR A 339 17.84 -17.56 47.28
N VAL A 340 17.68 -16.61 48.19
CA VAL A 340 17.80 -15.18 47.89
C VAL A 340 19.24 -14.88 47.50
N TYR A 341 19.44 -14.24 46.35
CA TYR A 341 20.65 -13.47 46.10
C TYR A 341 20.49 -12.16 46.86
N GLU A 342 21.21 -11.99 47.96
CA GLU A 342 21.17 -10.75 48.74
C GLU A 342 21.82 -9.61 47.94
N ASP A 343 21.02 -8.60 47.67
CA ASP A 343 21.46 -7.29 47.19
C ASP A 343 21.91 -6.47 48.42
N PRO A 344 23.20 -6.12 48.59
CA PRO A 344 23.72 -5.61 49.87
C PRO A 344 23.11 -4.29 50.37
N ASP A 345 22.45 -3.53 49.50
CA ASP A 345 21.89 -2.21 49.80
C ASP A 345 20.40 -2.25 50.24
N SER A 346 19.80 -3.44 50.46
CA SER A 346 18.36 -3.60 50.71
C SER A 346 17.91 -3.96 52.15
N GLU A 347 18.72 -3.64 53.18
CA GLU A 347 18.26 -3.69 54.58
C GLU A 347 18.16 -2.31 55.24
N GLY A 348 16.97 -2.01 55.77
CA GLY A 348 16.79 -1.09 56.90
C GLY A 348 16.45 0.38 56.61
N GLU A 349 16.23 0.80 55.36
CA GLU A 349 15.72 2.16 55.07
C GLU A 349 14.20 2.18 54.96
N GLU A 350 13.54 2.54 56.06
CA GLU A 350 12.13 2.87 56.09
C GLU A 350 11.86 4.09 55.18
N LEU A 351 11.15 3.88 54.07
CA LEU A 351 10.78 4.95 53.14
C LEU A 351 9.62 5.79 53.70
N GLU A 352 9.88 6.51 54.80
CA GLU A 352 9.01 7.59 55.26
C GLU A 352 8.72 8.54 54.08
N LEU A 353 7.45 8.67 53.72
CA LEU A 353 6.94 9.67 52.81
C LEU A 353 6.44 10.87 53.62
N TYR A 354 6.60 12.08 53.11
CA TYR A 354 6.06 13.28 53.75
C TYR A 354 4.53 13.21 53.90
N PHE A 355 3.87 12.70 52.86
CA PHE A 355 2.43 12.48 52.83
C PHE A 355 2.11 11.11 53.44
N THR A 356 1.46 11.12 54.60
CA THR A 356 1.03 9.93 55.35
C THR A 356 -0.44 9.58 55.11
N GLU A 357 -1.28 10.58 54.84
CA GLU A 357 -2.70 10.41 54.52
C GLU A 357 -3.00 10.99 53.12
N PRO A 358 -3.84 10.33 52.30
CA PRO A 358 -4.17 10.83 50.96
C PRO A 358 -4.79 12.24 50.94
N GLN A 359 -5.49 12.62 52.02
CA GLN A 359 -6.12 13.94 52.16
C GLN A 359 -5.08 15.07 52.10
N GLN A 360 -3.91 14.89 52.72
CA GLN A 360 -2.83 15.88 52.75
C GLN A 360 -2.34 16.26 51.34
N LEU A 361 -2.39 15.32 50.39
CA LEU A 361 -2.06 15.56 48.99
C LEU A 361 -3.19 16.29 48.24
N LEU A 362 -4.45 15.95 48.54
CA LEU A 362 -5.62 16.65 47.99
C LEU A 362 -5.70 18.10 48.48
N ASP A 363 -5.39 18.35 49.74
CA ASP A 363 -5.34 19.70 50.32
C ASP A 363 -4.23 20.54 49.68
N VAL A 364 -3.06 19.95 49.41
CA VAL A 364 -1.98 20.60 48.64
C VAL A 364 -2.43 20.90 47.20
N PHE A 365 -3.16 20.00 46.54
CA PHE A 365 -3.72 20.28 45.21
C PHE A 365 -4.77 21.39 45.25
N MET A 366 -5.67 21.40 46.22
CA MET A 366 -6.69 22.44 46.40
C MET A 366 -6.05 23.81 46.64
N ASN A 367 -5.01 23.88 47.47
CA ASN A 367 -4.24 25.12 47.70
C ASN A 367 -3.50 25.57 46.43
N LEU A 368 -2.97 24.64 45.62
CA LEU A 368 -2.35 24.97 44.33
C LEU A 368 -3.39 25.37 43.27
N GLU A 369 -4.59 24.81 43.30
CA GLU A 369 -5.71 25.20 42.43
C GLU A 369 -6.20 26.61 42.78
N GLU A 370 -6.42 26.91 44.06
CA GLU A 370 -6.75 28.26 44.54
C GLU A 370 -5.65 29.27 44.19
N GLN A 371 -4.38 28.93 44.38
CA GLN A 371 -3.26 29.78 43.97
C GLN A 371 -3.25 30.01 42.45
N ASN A 372 -3.41 28.98 41.62
CA ASN A 372 -3.47 29.13 40.17
C ASN A 372 -4.68 29.96 39.72
N LEU A 373 -5.85 29.77 40.32
CA LEU A 373 -7.05 30.58 40.05
C LEU A 373 -6.84 32.05 40.44
N SER A 374 -6.22 32.32 41.60
CA SER A 374 -5.89 33.68 42.04
C SER A 374 -4.86 34.37 41.12
N LEU A 375 -3.89 33.61 40.59
CA LEU A 375 -2.93 34.10 39.61
C LEU A 375 -3.60 34.39 38.26
N ILE A 376 -4.47 33.50 37.78
CA ILE A 376 -5.25 33.70 36.55
C ILE A 376 -6.13 34.95 36.68
N GLN A 377 -6.89 35.08 37.77
CA GLN A 377 -7.70 36.26 38.05
C GLN A 377 -6.84 37.53 38.09
N ASN A 378 -5.71 37.53 38.80
CA ASN A 378 -4.84 38.70 38.87
C ASN A 378 -4.23 39.07 37.50
N THR A 379 -3.89 38.09 36.66
CA THR A 379 -3.44 38.38 35.28
C THR A 379 -4.56 38.96 34.42
N GLN A 380 -5.81 38.51 34.60
CA GLN A 380 -6.96 39.04 33.86
C GLN A 380 -7.34 40.46 34.32
N GLU A 381 -7.35 40.74 35.62
CA GLU A 381 -7.55 42.09 36.17
C GLU A 381 -6.44 43.06 35.71
N MET A 382 -5.20 42.57 35.58
CA MET A 382 -4.07 43.35 35.07
C MET A 382 -4.15 43.58 33.55
N GLU A 383 -4.67 42.61 32.79
CA GLU A 383 -4.93 42.74 31.34
C GLU A 383 -6.04 43.76 31.08
N GLU A 384 -7.15 43.69 31.82
CA GLU A 384 -8.25 44.66 31.73
C GLU A 384 -7.79 46.08 32.08
N ALA A 385 -7.03 46.26 33.17
CA ALA A 385 -6.45 47.55 33.55
C ALA A 385 -5.43 48.08 32.52
N LEU A 386 -4.70 47.20 31.83
CA LEU A 386 -3.78 47.58 30.76
C LEU A 386 -4.54 47.99 29.49
N ASP A 387 -5.65 47.33 29.16
CA ASP A 387 -6.47 47.69 28.01
C ASP A 387 -7.28 48.98 28.22
N ASP A 388 -7.73 49.26 29.45
CA ASP A 388 -8.29 50.57 29.83
C ASP A 388 -7.24 51.69 29.73
N LEU A 389 -5.99 51.44 30.16
CA LEU A 389 -4.89 52.38 29.98
C LEU A 389 -4.53 52.57 28.49
N SER A 390 -4.59 51.50 27.71
CA SER A 390 -4.40 51.48 26.25
C SER A 390 -5.49 52.29 25.53
N LEU A 391 -6.76 52.15 25.95
CA LEU A 391 -7.91 52.87 25.43
C LEU A 391 -7.88 54.35 25.79
N THR A 392 -7.57 54.69 27.05
CA THR A 392 -7.44 56.08 27.49
C THR A 392 -6.27 56.79 26.79
N LEU A 393 -5.12 56.12 26.61
CA LEU A 393 -3.99 56.64 25.82
C LEU A 393 -4.37 56.88 24.36
N LYS A 394 -5.04 55.92 23.69
CA LYS A 394 -5.55 56.10 22.31
C LYS A 394 -6.50 57.30 22.23
N ASN A 395 -7.40 57.46 23.20
CA ASN A 395 -8.35 58.58 23.23
C ASN A 395 -7.66 59.94 23.47
N THR A 396 -6.64 60.02 24.33
CA THR A 396 -5.87 61.27 24.52
C THR A 396 -5.03 61.59 23.29
N GLN A 397 -4.40 60.60 22.65
CA GLN A 397 -3.68 60.78 21.39
C GLN A 397 -4.59 61.33 20.29
N ILE A 398 -5.77 60.73 20.08
CA ILE A 398 -6.78 61.22 19.12
C ILE A 398 -7.23 62.65 19.43
N ARG A 399 -7.29 63.05 20.71
CA ARG A 399 -7.60 64.42 21.10
C ARG A 399 -6.46 65.38 20.75
N MET A 400 -5.21 65.03 21.11
CA MET A 400 -4.03 65.84 20.77
C MET A 400 -3.84 65.97 19.25
N ASP A 401 -4.06 64.92 18.46
CA ASP A 401 -3.96 64.98 17.00
C ASP A 401 -5.02 65.90 16.38
N ARG A 402 -6.22 65.98 16.98
CA ARG A 402 -7.25 66.97 16.60
C ARG A 402 -6.83 68.39 16.96
N GLU A 403 -6.33 68.61 18.18
CA GLU A 403 -5.83 69.91 18.63
C GLU A 403 -4.65 70.40 17.75
N VAL A 404 -3.68 69.52 17.45
CA VAL A 404 -2.57 69.78 16.53
C VAL A 404 -3.05 70.05 15.09
N SER A 405 -4.09 69.36 14.62
CA SER A 405 -4.67 69.60 13.30
C SER A 405 -5.42 70.94 13.22
N GLN A 406 -6.11 71.35 14.29
CA GLN A 406 -6.72 72.67 14.40
C GLN A 406 -5.67 73.78 14.43
N LEU A 407 -4.61 73.62 15.22
CA LEU A 407 -3.48 74.55 15.25
C LEU A 407 -2.78 74.67 13.89
N LYS A 408 -2.54 73.55 13.19
CA LYS A 408 -2.02 73.56 11.81
C LYS A 408 -2.95 74.30 10.86
N HIS A 409 -4.26 74.08 10.97
CA HIS A 409 -5.23 74.80 10.14
C HIS A 409 -5.20 76.31 10.40
N TRP A 410 -5.23 76.74 11.67
CA TRP A 410 -5.11 78.17 12.03
C TRP A 410 -3.79 78.79 11.55
N VAL A 411 -2.67 78.07 11.64
CA VAL A 411 -1.39 78.52 11.07
C VAL A 411 -1.51 78.70 9.54
N THR A 412 -2.09 77.75 8.81
CA THR A 412 -2.30 77.92 7.36
C THR A 412 -3.23 79.08 7.02
N THR A 413 -4.32 79.28 7.77
CA THR A 413 -5.24 80.41 7.57
C THR A 413 -4.54 81.75 7.86
N LEU A 414 -3.77 81.84 8.95
CA LEU A 414 -3.03 83.05 9.29
C LEU A 414 -1.93 83.36 8.27
N MET A 415 -1.19 82.35 7.79
CA MET A 415 -0.24 82.53 6.68
C MET A 415 -0.94 83.00 5.40
N MET A 416 -2.10 82.44 5.04
CA MET A 416 -2.88 82.91 3.89
C MET A 416 -3.40 84.35 4.07
N SER A 417 -3.72 84.77 5.29
CA SER A 417 -4.07 86.17 5.59
C SER A 417 -2.86 87.09 5.54
N ILE A 418 -1.71 86.68 6.06
CA ILE A 418 -0.46 87.46 6.00
C ILE A 418 -0.03 87.66 4.55
N ASN A 419 0.04 86.59 3.74
CA ASN A 419 0.36 86.69 2.32
C ASN A 419 -0.59 87.65 1.57
N LYS A 420 -1.89 87.62 1.86
CA LYS A 420 -2.85 88.55 1.24
C LYS A 420 -2.65 90.00 1.69
N GLU A 421 -2.33 90.22 2.95
CA GLU A 421 -2.05 91.57 3.48
C GLU A 421 -0.71 92.10 2.92
N GLU A 422 0.29 91.24 2.72
CA GLU A 422 1.55 91.55 2.04
C GLU A 422 1.35 91.84 0.54
N GLU A 423 0.53 91.06 -0.17
CA GLU A 423 0.11 91.31 -1.56
C GLU A 423 -0.66 92.64 -1.68
N MET A 424 -1.61 92.89 -0.79
CA MET A 424 -2.37 94.16 -0.73
C MET A 424 -1.47 95.34 -0.37
N ALA A 425 -0.51 95.18 0.53
CA ALA A 425 0.46 96.21 0.88
C ALA A 425 1.41 96.51 -0.29
N ALA A 426 1.86 95.50 -1.03
CA ALA A 426 2.67 95.66 -2.24
C ALA A 426 1.87 96.32 -3.39
N GLU A 427 0.59 95.95 -3.57
CA GLU A 427 -0.33 96.65 -4.48
C GLU A 427 -0.51 98.11 -4.08
N LEU A 428 -0.73 98.40 -2.80
CA LEU A 428 -0.92 99.75 -2.29
C LEU A 428 0.37 100.57 -2.38
N GLU A 429 1.54 99.98 -2.19
CA GLU A 429 2.82 100.65 -2.43
C GLU A 429 3.02 100.94 -3.92
N LEU A 430 2.70 99.99 -4.81
CA LEU A 430 2.76 100.20 -6.26
C LEU A 430 1.79 101.32 -6.70
N LYS A 431 0.54 101.27 -6.25
CA LYS A 431 -0.47 102.31 -6.48
C LYS A 431 0.02 103.66 -5.95
N ALA A 432 0.52 103.72 -4.72
CA ALA A 432 1.07 104.93 -4.13
C ALA A 432 2.23 105.49 -4.96
N ARG A 433 3.22 104.67 -5.33
CA ARG A 433 4.33 105.08 -6.20
C ARG A 433 3.82 105.66 -7.53
N VAL A 434 2.88 105.00 -8.20
CA VAL A 434 2.27 105.48 -9.45
C VAL A 434 1.58 106.84 -9.25
N PHE A 435 0.78 107.01 -8.19
CA PHE A 435 0.12 108.28 -7.89
C PHE A 435 1.12 109.40 -7.48
N HIS A 436 2.26 109.07 -6.87
CA HIS A 436 3.30 110.06 -6.51
C HIS A 436 4.14 110.52 -7.71
N PHE A 437 4.16 109.79 -8.82
CA PHE A 437 4.85 110.21 -10.06
C PHE A 437 3.95 110.96 -11.05
N GLY A 438 2.64 111.03 -10.81
CA GLY A 438 1.70 111.84 -11.58
C GLY A 438 1.45 113.21 -10.95
N GLU A 439 1.44 114.28 -11.75
CA GLU A 439 0.88 115.57 -11.30
C GLU A 439 -0.63 115.42 -11.07
N TYR A 440 -1.06 115.19 -9.82
CA TYR A 440 -2.47 115.02 -9.48
C TYR A 440 -3.28 116.29 -9.78
N LYS A 441 -4.05 116.25 -10.87
CA LYS A 441 -4.85 117.37 -11.38
C LYS A 441 -6.31 117.25 -10.94
N GLY A 442 -6.54 116.99 -9.65
CA GLY A 442 -7.87 116.84 -9.04
C GLY A 442 -8.87 117.92 -9.50
N ALA A 443 -8.48 119.20 -9.50
CA ALA A 443 -9.35 120.31 -9.95
C ALA A 443 -9.70 120.33 -11.47
N GLN A 444 -9.20 119.38 -12.26
CA GLN A 444 -9.64 119.05 -13.62
C GLN A 444 -10.48 117.76 -13.64
N GLU A 445 -10.08 116.76 -12.86
CA GLU A 445 -10.78 115.47 -12.70
C GLU A 445 -12.14 115.64 -12.02
N ASP A 446 -12.23 116.44 -10.95
CA ASP A 446 -13.47 116.80 -10.26
C ASP A 446 -14.49 117.44 -11.23
N LYS A 447 -14.03 118.34 -12.10
CA LYS A 447 -14.88 119.00 -13.12
C LYS A 447 -15.33 118.02 -14.21
N LEU A 448 -14.49 117.04 -14.54
CA LEU A 448 -14.87 115.95 -15.43
C LEU A 448 -15.91 115.03 -14.74
N LEU A 449 -15.77 114.80 -13.43
CA LEU A 449 -16.69 114.01 -12.63
C LEU A 449 -18.05 114.70 -12.43
N GLU A 450 -18.08 116.02 -12.18
CA GLU A 450 -19.31 116.84 -12.19
C GLU A 450 -20.00 116.83 -13.58
N SER A 451 -19.21 116.94 -14.65
CA SER A 451 -19.68 116.89 -16.04
C SER A 451 -20.26 115.51 -16.39
N LEU A 452 -19.60 114.43 -15.95
CA LEU A 452 -20.08 113.07 -16.09
C LEU A 452 -21.35 112.84 -15.27
N ASN A 453 -21.39 113.27 -14.01
CA ASN A 453 -22.55 113.16 -13.13
C ASN A 453 -23.78 113.82 -13.77
N ARG A 454 -23.64 115.05 -14.30
CA ARG A 454 -24.74 115.71 -15.00
C ARG A 454 -25.21 114.96 -16.26
N LYS A 455 -24.29 114.38 -17.05
CA LYS A 455 -24.68 113.52 -18.18
C LYS A 455 -25.37 112.21 -17.76
N VAL A 456 -24.95 111.60 -16.66
CA VAL A 456 -25.57 110.39 -16.10
C VAL A 456 -26.97 110.70 -15.59
N LEU A 457 -27.15 111.82 -14.89
CA LEU A 457 -28.46 112.37 -14.54
C LEU A 457 -29.33 112.57 -15.78
N ASP A 458 -28.83 113.28 -16.80
CA ASP A 458 -29.56 113.53 -18.05
C ASP A 458 -30.07 112.22 -18.68
N VAL A 459 -29.24 111.18 -18.76
CA VAL A 459 -29.65 109.85 -19.28
C VAL A 459 -30.65 109.16 -18.34
N TYR A 460 -30.42 109.20 -17.03
CA TYR A 460 -31.30 108.60 -16.02
C TYR A 460 -32.74 109.14 -16.12
N HIS A 461 -32.90 110.47 -16.18
CA HIS A 461 -34.21 111.10 -16.34
C HIS A 461 -34.92 110.70 -17.65
N HIS A 462 -34.17 110.51 -18.76
CA HIS A 462 -34.74 110.13 -20.05
C HIS A 462 -35.11 108.65 -20.17
N CYS A 463 -34.35 107.74 -19.54
CA CYS A 463 -34.57 106.30 -19.65
C CYS A 463 -35.55 105.75 -18.61
N ILE A 464 -35.44 106.19 -17.35
CA ILE A 464 -36.13 105.58 -16.20
C ILE A 464 -37.24 106.47 -15.63
N GLY A 465 -37.10 107.79 -15.76
CA GLY A 465 -38.11 108.77 -15.34
C GLY A 465 -37.94 109.32 -13.92
N THR A 466 -38.74 110.34 -13.60
CA THR A 466 -38.44 111.34 -12.57
C THR A 466 -38.83 110.95 -11.12
N GLN A 467 -38.93 109.66 -10.80
CA GLN A 467 -39.65 109.20 -9.61
C GLN A 467 -38.76 108.80 -8.40
N GLN A 468 -37.43 108.87 -8.52
CA GLN A 468 -36.47 108.53 -7.44
C GLN A 468 -35.25 109.48 -7.36
N GLU A 469 -35.44 110.77 -7.64
CA GLU A 469 -34.35 111.70 -7.93
C GLU A 469 -33.50 112.17 -6.71
N SER A 470 -33.96 111.97 -5.48
CA SER A 470 -33.48 112.77 -4.34
C SER A 470 -32.20 112.30 -3.63
N ASN A 471 -31.75 111.05 -3.80
CA ASN A 471 -30.67 110.46 -2.97
C ASN A 471 -29.72 109.48 -3.69
N LEU A 472 -29.82 109.30 -5.00
CA LEU A 472 -28.96 108.36 -5.74
C LEU A 472 -27.61 109.00 -6.09
N GLY A 473 -26.51 108.25 -5.95
CA GLY A 473 -25.19 108.63 -6.42
C GLY A 473 -24.94 108.24 -7.88
N THR A 474 -23.97 108.88 -8.55
CA THR A 474 -23.66 108.67 -9.98
C THR A 474 -23.48 107.21 -10.37
N VAL A 475 -22.79 106.42 -9.53
CA VAL A 475 -22.56 104.99 -9.77
C VAL A 475 -23.86 104.20 -9.65
N GLN A 476 -24.74 104.55 -8.71
CA GLN A 476 -26.04 103.89 -8.55
C GLN A 476 -26.98 104.22 -9.72
N MET A 477 -26.98 105.46 -10.20
CA MET A 477 -27.69 105.85 -11.42
C MET A 477 -27.19 105.05 -12.63
N LEU A 478 -25.87 104.91 -12.79
CA LEU A 478 -25.28 104.07 -13.83
C LEU A 478 -25.71 102.60 -13.70
N THR A 479 -25.66 101.99 -12.51
CA THR A 479 -26.09 100.61 -12.31
C THR A 479 -27.58 100.40 -12.62
N ILE A 480 -28.45 101.38 -12.36
CA ILE A 480 -29.88 101.28 -12.71
C ILE A 480 -30.09 101.48 -14.23
N ILE A 481 -29.32 102.36 -14.88
CA ILE A 481 -29.31 102.50 -16.36
C ILE A 481 -28.81 101.20 -17.01
N GLU A 482 -27.76 100.59 -16.46
CA GLU A 482 -27.17 99.33 -16.89
C GLU A 482 -28.17 98.17 -16.73
N GLN A 483 -28.79 98.03 -15.55
CA GLN A 483 -29.86 97.05 -15.31
C GLN A 483 -31.05 97.25 -16.26
N HIS A 484 -31.47 98.49 -16.53
CA HIS A 484 -32.56 98.76 -17.45
C HIS A 484 -32.16 98.47 -18.92
N LEU A 485 -30.91 98.72 -19.29
CA LEU A 485 -30.36 98.38 -20.60
C LEU A 485 -30.25 96.85 -20.77
N ASP A 486 -29.80 96.12 -19.75
CA ASP A 486 -29.78 94.66 -19.72
C ASP A 486 -31.20 94.08 -19.79
N GLU A 487 -32.17 94.64 -19.06
CA GLU A 487 -33.59 94.27 -19.20
C GLU A 487 -34.09 94.49 -20.64
N LEU A 488 -33.73 95.59 -21.28
CA LEU A 488 -34.12 95.87 -22.67
C LEU A 488 -33.43 94.94 -23.67
N LEU A 489 -32.16 94.56 -23.44
CA LEU A 489 -31.42 93.59 -24.24
C LEU A 489 -31.97 92.17 -24.06
N GLU A 490 -32.24 91.73 -22.82
CA GLU A 490 -32.93 90.47 -22.55
C GLU A 490 -34.31 90.43 -23.22
N ASN A 491 -35.08 91.52 -23.15
CA ASN A 491 -36.38 91.60 -23.85
C ASN A 491 -36.24 91.56 -25.37
N LEU A 492 -35.11 92.03 -25.94
CA LEU A 492 -34.79 91.95 -27.36
C LEU A 492 -34.39 90.53 -27.78
N GLU A 493 -33.54 89.83 -27.02
CA GLU A 493 -33.17 88.43 -27.25
C GLU A 493 -34.37 87.48 -27.07
N ARG A 494 -35.24 87.77 -26.10
CA ARG A 494 -36.47 87.00 -25.84
C ARG A 494 -37.56 87.22 -26.91
N VAL A 495 -37.38 88.09 -27.91
CA VAL A 495 -38.33 88.23 -29.03
C VAL A 495 -38.38 86.91 -29.82
N PRO A 496 -39.53 86.20 -29.89
CA PRO A 496 -39.57 84.91 -30.57
C PRO A 496 -39.26 85.05 -32.06
N GLN A 497 -38.34 84.24 -32.57
CA GLN A 497 -37.86 84.26 -33.96
C GLN A 497 -38.99 84.29 -35.00
N ILE A 498 -40.12 83.65 -34.71
CA ILE A 498 -41.35 83.65 -35.52
C ILE A 498 -41.86 85.08 -35.79
N LYS A 499 -41.78 85.99 -34.82
CA LYS A 499 -42.17 87.41 -34.99
C LYS A 499 -41.17 88.15 -35.87
N ILE A 500 -39.88 87.87 -35.73
CA ILE A 500 -38.79 88.47 -36.53
C ILE A 500 -38.97 88.05 -38.01
N GLU A 501 -39.11 86.75 -38.28
CA GLU A 501 -39.41 86.22 -39.62
C GLU A 501 -40.68 86.83 -40.22
N GLN A 502 -41.73 87.04 -39.42
CA GLN A 502 -42.96 87.69 -39.89
C GLN A 502 -42.73 89.16 -40.27
N ALA A 503 -41.96 89.90 -39.49
CA ALA A 503 -41.59 91.29 -39.78
C ALA A 503 -40.70 91.39 -41.04
N GLU A 504 -39.71 90.53 -41.19
CA GLU A 504 -38.87 90.44 -42.40
C GLU A 504 -39.70 90.09 -43.63
N LYS A 505 -40.54 89.06 -43.54
CA LYS A 505 -41.43 88.63 -44.64
C LYS A 505 -42.46 89.70 -44.99
N ALA A 506 -42.83 90.58 -44.06
CA ALA A 506 -43.62 91.77 -44.33
C ALA A 506 -42.80 92.88 -45.01
N LYS A 507 -41.60 93.20 -44.53
CA LYS A 507 -40.74 94.25 -45.09
C LYS A 507 -40.21 93.93 -46.48
N GLU A 508 -39.80 92.69 -46.75
CA GLU A 508 -39.39 92.27 -48.11
C GLU A 508 -40.61 92.15 -49.05
N LYS A 509 -41.83 91.89 -48.55
CA LYS A 509 -43.05 92.06 -49.35
C LYS A 509 -43.30 93.52 -49.70
N GLU A 510 -43.22 94.44 -48.73
CA GLU A 510 -43.37 95.89 -48.95
C GLU A 510 -42.34 96.38 -49.98
N ARG A 511 -41.06 96.03 -49.79
CA ARG A 511 -39.96 96.37 -50.70
C ARG A 511 -40.18 95.82 -52.11
N ARG A 512 -40.62 94.56 -52.25
CA ARG A 512 -40.96 93.97 -53.56
C ARG A 512 -42.18 94.64 -54.22
N MET A 513 -43.13 95.16 -53.45
CA MET A 513 -44.26 95.93 -53.98
C MET A 513 -43.80 97.31 -54.46
N ARG A 514 -43.07 98.08 -53.65
CA ARG A 514 -42.50 99.37 -54.08
C ARG A 514 -41.65 99.24 -55.35
N LEU A 515 -40.74 98.26 -55.43
CA LEU A 515 -39.91 98.02 -56.63
C LEU A 515 -40.72 97.64 -57.88
N ARG A 516 -41.92 97.06 -57.74
CA ARG A 516 -42.84 96.82 -58.86
C ARG A 516 -43.58 98.10 -59.24
N GLU A 517 -44.09 98.83 -58.26
CA GLU A 517 -44.83 100.09 -58.43
C GLU A 517 -43.95 101.16 -59.06
N GLU A 518 -42.72 101.37 -58.58
CA GLU A 518 -41.71 102.26 -59.17
C GLU A 518 -41.39 101.88 -60.61
N LYS A 519 -41.22 100.57 -60.90
CA LYS A 519 -40.92 100.09 -62.27
C LYS A 519 -42.11 100.31 -63.22
N VAL A 520 -43.34 100.12 -62.75
CA VAL A 520 -44.57 100.41 -63.51
C VAL A 520 -44.75 101.92 -63.70
N MET A 521 -44.51 102.73 -62.66
CA MET A 521 -44.56 104.19 -62.73
C MET A 521 -43.52 104.76 -63.69
N MET A 522 -42.28 104.25 -63.68
CA MET A 522 -41.24 104.67 -64.62
C MET A 522 -41.60 104.28 -66.07
N GLN A 523 -42.19 103.09 -66.30
CA GLN A 523 -42.69 102.72 -67.62
C GLN A 523 -43.87 103.61 -68.08
N LYS A 524 -44.80 103.95 -67.17
CA LYS A 524 -45.91 104.86 -67.44
C LYS A 524 -45.43 106.27 -67.76
N GLN A 525 -44.50 106.81 -66.97
CA GLN A 525 -43.86 108.10 -67.22
C GLN A 525 -43.14 108.11 -68.58
N LEU A 526 -42.41 107.04 -68.94
CA LEU A 526 -41.75 106.95 -70.24
C LEU A 526 -42.76 106.87 -71.41
N GLN A 527 -43.92 106.24 -71.23
CA GLN A 527 -45.01 106.27 -72.22
C GLN A 527 -45.67 107.65 -72.32
N GLU A 528 -45.93 108.29 -71.19
CA GLU A 528 -46.55 109.62 -71.13
C GLU A 528 -45.61 110.70 -71.69
N GLU A 529 -44.33 110.68 -71.35
CA GLU A 529 -43.31 111.59 -71.89
C GLU A 529 -43.15 111.42 -73.41
N ARG A 530 -43.25 110.18 -73.93
CA ARG A 530 -43.30 109.90 -75.37
C ARG A 530 -44.56 110.50 -76.01
N LEU A 531 -45.72 110.39 -75.37
CA LEU A 531 -46.99 110.93 -75.86
C LEU A 531 -47.01 112.46 -75.83
N GLN A 532 -46.60 113.09 -74.72
CA GLN A 532 -46.46 114.54 -74.60
C GLN A 532 -45.42 115.07 -75.60
N ARG A 533 -44.26 114.42 -75.76
CA ARG A 533 -43.25 114.79 -76.77
C ARG A 533 -43.71 114.51 -78.22
N ALA A 534 -44.79 113.77 -78.44
CA ALA A 534 -45.46 113.67 -79.74
C ALA A 534 -46.49 114.80 -79.92
N GLN A 535 -47.35 115.05 -78.93
CA GLN A 535 -48.34 116.14 -78.93
C GLN A 535 -47.68 117.52 -79.06
N ALA A 536 -46.62 117.79 -78.30
CA ALA A 536 -45.85 119.03 -78.40
C ALA A 536 -45.18 119.20 -79.78
N ARG A 537 -44.85 118.10 -80.49
CA ARG A 537 -44.37 118.16 -81.88
C ARG A 537 -45.49 118.39 -82.90
N ALA A 538 -46.73 118.02 -82.59
CA ALA A 538 -47.90 118.32 -83.41
C ALA A 538 -48.41 119.76 -83.20
N GLN A 539 -48.30 120.30 -81.99
CA GLN A 539 -48.68 121.68 -81.64
C GLN A 539 -47.57 122.70 -81.93
N ALA A 540 -46.31 122.27 -82.06
CA ALA A 540 -45.18 123.18 -82.34
C ALA A 540 -45.35 123.91 -83.68
N GLU A 541 -45.49 125.24 -83.59
CA GLU A 541 -45.63 126.14 -84.73
C GLU A 541 -44.52 125.90 -85.79
N ILE A 542 -44.91 125.73 -87.05
CA ILE A 542 -44.00 125.44 -88.16
C ILE A 542 -43.24 126.72 -88.56
N LYS A 543 -42.15 127.01 -87.83
CA LYS A 543 -41.31 128.21 -88.01
C LYS A 543 -40.63 128.23 -89.38
N ARG A 544 -41.31 128.82 -90.38
CA ARG A 544 -40.80 129.02 -91.74
C ARG A 544 -39.61 129.98 -91.76
N LYS A 545 -38.41 129.44 -92.01
CA LYS A 545 -37.18 130.23 -92.15
C LYS A 545 -37.06 130.77 -93.58
N ARG A 546 -36.77 132.06 -93.72
CA ARG A 546 -36.29 132.66 -94.98
C ARG A 546 -34.75 132.70 -94.98
N GLY A 547 -34.15 132.57 -96.16
CA GLY A 547 -32.69 132.57 -96.35
C GLY A 547 -32.03 131.19 -96.23
N ARG A 548 -30.91 130.98 -96.93
CA ARG A 548 -30.07 129.78 -96.78
C ARG A 548 -29.24 129.90 -95.49
N ARG A 549 -29.32 128.92 -94.60
CA ARG A 549 -28.40 128.81 -93.45
C ARG A 549 -27.13 128.08 -93.88
N LEU A 550 -25.96 128.59 -93.47
CA LEU A 550 -24.67 128.01 -93.80
C LEU A 550 -24.53 126.60 -93.19
N VAL A 551 -23.91 125.67 -93.93
CA VAL A 551 -23.66 124.28 -93.50
C VAL A 551 -22.16 124.06 -93.34
N CYS A 552 -21.70 123.99 -92.09
CA CYS A 552 -20.33 123.62 -91.78
C CYS A 552 -20.15 122.10 -91.94
N ARG A 553 -19.06 121.66 -92.60
CA ARG A 553 -18.73 120.24 -92.73
C ARG A 553 -18.11 119.73 -91.43
N SER A 554 -18.63 118.64 -90.88
CA SER A 554 -18.06 117.95 -89.73
C SER A 554 -16.74 117.24 -90.09
N ARG A 555 -15.72 117.38 -89.23
CA ARG A 555 -14.52 116.52 -89.27
C ARG A 555 -14.87 115.09 -88.80
N PRO A 556 -14.05 114.07 -89.14
CA PRO A 556 -14.17 112.74 -88.57
C PRO A 556 -14.00 112.75 -87.03
N PRO A 557 -14.55 111.76 -86.30
CA PRO A 557 -14.32 111.62 -84.86
C PRO A 557 -12.84 111.37 -84.55
N ALA A 558 -12.29 112.12 -83.59
CA ALA A 558 -10.97 111.86 -83.04
C ALA A 558 -11.06 110.81 -81.91
N LEU A 559 -10.02 109.99 -81.78
CA LEU A 559 -9.88 109.05 -80.65
C LEU A 559 -9.80 109.85 -79.34
N LYS A 560 -10.60 109.45 -78.35
CA LYS A 560 -10.42 109.90 -76.97
C LYS A 560 -9.51 108.93 -76.23
N ALA A 561 -8.58 109.47 -75.45
CA ALA A 561 -7.78 108.68 -74.52
C ALA A 561 -8.65 108.08 -73.41
N LYS A 562 -8.14 107.05 -72.73
CA LYS A 562 -8.53 106.79 -71.36
C LYS A 562 -7.95 107.92 -70.50
N GLU A 563 -8.81 108.70 -69.86
CA GLU A 563 -8.45 109.36 -68.61
C GLU A 563 -8.61 108.29 -67.52
N GLU A 564 -7.55 108.04 -66.74
CA GLU A 564 -7.67 107.22 -65.54
C GLU A 564 -8.24 108.09 -64.41
N PRO A 565 -9.18 107.58 -63.60
CA PRO A 565 -9.63 108.29 -62.42
C PRO A 565 -8.50 108.31 -61.38
N GLU A 566 -7.99 109.50 -61.05
CA GLU A 566 -7.00 109.65 -59.98
C GLU A 566 -7.60 109.21 -58.64
N HIS A 567 -7.04 108.12 -58.12
CA HIS A 567 -6.44 108.06 -56.79
C HIS A 567 -7.28 108.56 -55.59
N VAL A 568 -7.72 107.60 -54.76
CA VAL A 568 -7.48 107.71 -53.31
C VAL A 568 -6.94 106.37 -52.81
N LEU A 569 -5.74 106.36 -52.22
CA LEU A 569 -5.37 105.29 -51.30
C LEU A 569 -5.96 105.66 -49.94
N MET A 570 -7.03 104.97 -49.55
CA MET A 570 -7.50 104.98 -48.15
C MET A 570 -6.89 103.79 -47.44
N ASP A 571 -6.42 103.99 -46.22
CA ASP A 571 -5.82 102.92 -45.40
C ASP A 571 -6.79 101.74 -45.24
N GLN A 572 -6.29 100.51 -45.36
CA GLN A 572 -7.07 99.29 -45.10
C GLN A 572 -7.64 99.29 -43.67
N ASN A 573 -6.92 99.90 -42.73
CA ASN A 573 -7.35 100.16 -41.35
C ASN A 573 -8.66 100.97 -41.23
N LYS A 574 -9.13 101.63 -42.30
CA LYS A 574 -10.42 102.37 -42.32
C LYS A 574 -11.58 101.53 -42.87
N GLU A 575 -11.33 100.54 -43.73
CA GLU A 575 -12.37 99.58 -44.13
C GLU A 575 -12.71 98.64 -42.97
N GLU A 576 -11.70 98.15 -42.25
CA GLU A 576 -11.90 97.29 -41.06
C GLU A 576 -12.66 98.03 -39.93
N GLN A 577 -12.44 99.33 -39.75
CA GLN A 577 -13.17 100.13 -38.75
C GLN A 577 -14.63 100.41 -39.13
N LEU A 578 -14.96 100.50 -40.42
CA LEU A 578 -16.35 100.64 -40.88
C LEU A 578 -17.15 99.34 -40.74
N LEU A 579 -16.48 98.18 -40.86
CA LEU A 579 -17.05 96.86 -40.62
C LEU A 579 -17.22 96.48 -39.14
N PHE A 580 -16.69 97.28 -38.21
CA PHE A 580 -16.73 96.98 -36.77
C PHE A 580 -17.90 97.64 -36.02
N PHE A 581 -18.58 98.63 -36.61
CA PHE A 581 -19.67 99.40 -35.99
C PHE A 581 -20.79 99.78 -36.99
N THR A 582 -21.33 98.81 -37.72
CA THR A 582 -22.56 98.95 -38.54
C THR A 582 -23.49 97.77 -38.32
#